data_AF-A0A3D0I8M5-F1
#
_entry.id   AF-A0A3D0I8M5-F1
#
_cell.length_a   1.000
_cell.length_b   1.000
_cell.length_c   1.000
_cell.angle_alpha   90.00
_cell.angle_beta   90.00
_cell.angle_gamma   90.00
#
_symmetry.space_group_name_H-M   'P 1'
#
loop_
_entity.id
_entity.type
_entity.pdbx_description
1 polymer ?
#
loop_
_entity_poly.entity_id
_entity_poly.type
_entity_poly.pdbx_seq_one_letter_code
_entity_poly.pdbx_strand_id
1 'polypeptide(L)'
;MARLLGCGAYFALFLALGVGYYEFLGAGPTPSEKPEAIAWYRPAGLALTRDSPWLAPLQRIAADVQQARHEGRFEIRGLIPFGLFAFPPIVLTVIGFLVFRSALPRSAALTLGLTLSAFAYYGWLDPETWQDYSWRWPAVLFSTSAYVSLFALAPALVGAARRRSRWVQALAAAGFVGSVYFLSTEVTGTNPALQWNLSPWPTLTLYGFLLVGLVLGVVHGAAGAGLLVHGMAPTLARRALTAAIATGVAALLRPIPFASAGAVQYAVLAIPAAALALLSGRRASGASSAIPFLVAAALIVGSIELGRWQGEYFLAKSRNEVAPVVIAALEHYRKDFGRYPDELQNLVPDYLPAVPHAQVGWIPSPDEDLVYTYLGESFLLEFPGVVWVQCAYSPAMAAAEGDEEERASAAGGAEQEILAPAWSCESKPPRLW
;
A
#
# COMPACT_ATOMS: atom_id res chain seq x y z
N MET A 1 39.33 -8.08 2.59
CA MET A 1 39.02 -6.76 1.99
C MET A 1 38.43 -6.84 0.59
N ALA A 2 39.02 -7.55 -0.39
CA ALA A 2 38.50 -7.60 -1.77
C ALA A 2 37.01 -7.99 -1.92
N ARG A 3 36.51 -8.97 -1.14
CA ARG A 3 35.09 -9.34 -1.14
C ARG A 3 34.16 -8.25 -0.58
N LEU A 4 34.61 -7.52 0.44
CA LEU A 4 33.84 -6.40 1.02
C LEU A 4 33.80 -5.22 0.06
N LEU A 5 34.93 -4.92 -0.60
CA LEU A 5 35.01 -3.91 -1.66
C LEU A 5 34.09 -4.25 -2.84
N GLY A 6 34.03 -5.52 -3.25
CA GLY A 6 33.11 -5.98 -4.29
C GLY A 6 31.62 -5.84 -3.89
N CYS A 7 31.27 -6.13 -2.63
CA CYS A 7 29.89 -5.92 -2.14
C CYS A 7 29.54 -4.42 -2.12
N GLY A 8 30.46 -3.58 -1.61
CA GLY A 8 30.26 -2.13 -1.58
C GLY A 8 30.08 -1.54 -2.97
N ALA A 9 30.94 -1.91 -3.93
CA ALA A 9 30.83 -1.46 -5.31
C ALA A 9 29.52 -1.91 -5.98
N TYR A 10 29.05 -3.12 -5.69
CA TYR A 10 27.77 -3.63 -6.21
C TYR A 10 26.57 -2.79 -5.73
N PHE A 11 26.50 -2.47 -4.43
CA PHE A 11 25.40 -1.64 -3.93
C PHE A 11 25.55 -0.16 -4.30
N ALA A 12 26.78 0.33 -4.45
CA ALA A 12 27.04 1.66 -5.01
C ALA A 12 26.50 1.79 -6.44
N LEU A 13 26.58 0.71 -7.25
CA LEU A 13 25.99 0.70 -8.59
C LEU A 13 24.47 0.82 -8.57
N PHE A 14 23.79 0.12 -7.66
CA PHE A 14 22.34 0.29 -7.46
C PHE A 14 21.98 1.70 -7.02
N LEU A 15 22.76 2.30 -6.11
CA LEU A 15 22.52 3.65 -5.63
C LEU A 15 22.71 4.67 -6.77
N ALA A 16 23.78 4.54 -7.55
CA ALA A 16 24.04 5.39 -8.72
C ALA A 16 22.91 5.26 -9.76
N LEU A 17 22.45 4.03 -10.02
CA LEU A 17 21.31 3.78 -10.90
C LEU A 17 20.02 4.38 -10.34
N GLY A 18 19.81 4.32 -9.03
CA GLY A 18 18.65 4.91 -8.36
C GLY A 18 18.61 6.42 -8.42
N VAL A 19 19.73 7.10 -8.18
CA VAL A 19 19.83 8.55 -8.40
C VAL A 19 19.59 8.89 -9.87
N GLY A 20 20.19 8.13 -10.79
CA GLY A 20 19.97 8.30 -12.23
C GLY A 20 18.51 8.13 -12.62
N TYR A 21 17.82 7.10 -12.12
CA TYR A 21 16.40 6.85 -12.42
C TYR A 21 15.50 7.88 -11.78
N TYR A 22 15.82 8.30 -10.57
CA TYR A 22 15.11 9.37 -9.89
C TYR A 22 15.10 10.63 -10.74
N GLU A 23 16.27 11.11 -11.16
CA GLU A 23 16.38 12.35 -11.95
C GLU A 23 15.88 12.19 -13.39
N PHE A 24 16.09 11.02 -14.00
CA PHE A 24 15.77 10.80 -15.40
C PHE A 24 14.31 10.41 -15.62
N LEU A 25 13.80 9.45 -14.84
CA LEU A 25 12.45 8.87 -14.97
C LEU A 25 11.44 9.50 -14.01
N GLY A 26 11.87 10.26 -13.02
CA GLY A 26 10.95 10.96 -12.13
C GLY A 26 10.01 11.89 -12.91
N ALA A 27 8.90 12.29 -12.30
CA ALA A 27 7.84 12.96 -13.05
C ALA A 27 8.18 14.35 -13.62
N GLY A 28 9.29 14.96 -13.19
CA GLY A 28 9.69 16.29 -13.62
C GLY A 28 8.76 17.40 -13.09
N PRO A 29 9.08 18.67 -13.37
CA PRO A 29 8.16 19.78 -13.15
C PRO A 29 6.98 19.75 -14.12
N THR A 30 5.84 20.27 -13.68
CA THR A 30 4.70 20.50 -14.57
C THR A 30 4.92 21.76 -15.42
N PRO A 31 4.29 21.88 -16.61
CA PRO A 31 4.47 23.06 -17.47
C PRO A 31 4.04 24.39 -16.82
N SER A 32 3.20 24.35 -15.79
CA SER A 32 2.73 25.52 -15.04
C SER A 32 3.68 25.96 -13.92
N GLU A 33 4.68 25.14 -13.58
CA GLU A 33 5.62 25.43 -12.50
C GLU A 33 6.79 26.26 -13.00
N LYS A 34 7.07 27.38 -12.31
CA LYS A 34 8.28 28.15 -12.56
C LYS A 34 9.50 27.35 -12.07
N PRO A 35 10.61 27.32 -12.83
CA PRO A 35 11.83 26.61 -12.44
C PRO A 35 12.35 26.99 -11.04
N GLU A 36 12.14 28.24 -10.65
CA GLU A 36 12.55 28.83 -9.36
C GLU A 36 11.73 28.32 -8.17
N ALA A 37 10.55 27.75 -8.42
CA ALA A 37 9.63 27.21 -7.41
C ALA A 37 9.73 25.69 -7.27
N ILE A 38 10.56 25.02 -8.09
CA ILE A 38 10.77 23.58 -8.01
C ILE A 38 11.62 23.28 -6.78
N ALA A 39 11.02 22.60 -5.80
CA ALA A 39 11.75 22.20 -4.60
C ALA A 39 12.94 21.28 -4.95
N TRP A 40 14.04 21.42 -4.22
CA TRP A 40 15.29 20.68 -4.46
C TRP A 40 15.14 19.15 -4.45
N TYR A 41 14.11 18.65 -3.80
CA TYR A 41 13.79 17.23 -3.71
C TYR A 41 12.89 16.75 -4.85
N ARG A 42 12.54 17.57 -5.85
CA ARG A 42 11.78 17.10 -7.01
C ARG A 42 12.72 16.66 -8.12
N PRO A 43 12.46 15.51 -8.76
CA PRO A 43 13.31 15.01 -9.83
C PRO A 43 13.18 15.90 -11.07
N ALA A 44 14.26 16.01 -11.85
CA ALA A 44 14.26 16.78 -13.09
C ALA A 44 13.35 16.20 -14.20
N GLY A 45 13.07 14.89 -14.16
CA GLY A 45 12.24 14.18 -15.14
C GLY A 45 12.75 14.29 -16.57
N LEU A 46 14.08 14.19 -16.72
CA LEU A 46 14.77 14.49 -17.97
C LEU A 46 14.25 13.68 -19.17
N ALA A 47 13.73 12.47 -18.97
CA ALA A 47 13.18 11.66 -20.03
C ALA A 47 11.98 12.34 -20.73
N LEU A 48 11.16 13.06 -19.96
CA LEU A 48 9.93 13.70 -20.42
C LEU A 48 10.14 15.18 -20.76
N THR A 49 11.04 15.86 -20.05
CA THR A 49 11.19 17.33 -20.16
C THR A 49 12.31 17.78 -21.09
N ARG A 50 13.35 16.96 -21.31
CA ARG A 50 14.50 17.35 -22.12
C ARG A 50 14.18 17.24 -23.61
N ASP A 51 14.19 18.37 -24.30
CA ASP A 51 14.08 18.38 -25.76
C ASP A 51 15.35 17.77 -26.39
N SER A 52 15.22 16.54 -26.89
CA SER A 52 16.31 15.80 -27.50
C SER A 52 15.76 14.89 -28.61
N PRO A 53 16.35 14.91 -29.82
CA PRO A 53 15.94 14.00 -30.90
C PRO A 53 16.00 12.52 -30.52
N TRP A 54 16.89 12.16 -29.59
CA TRP A 54 17.04 10.78 -29.08
C TRP A 54 15.92 10.37 -28.13
N LEU A 55 15.31 11.33 -27.41
CA LEU A 55 14.22 11.08 -26.47
C LEU A 55 12.85 11.22 -27.15
N ALA A 56 12.76 11.90 -28.29
CA ALA A 56 11.51 12.13 -29.00
C ALA A 56 10.68 10.86 -29.27
N PRO A 57 11.25 9.71 -29.66
CA PRO A 57 10.47 8.48 -29.81
C PRO A 57 9.87 7.99 -28.49
N LEU A 58 10.63 8.11 -27.39
CA LEU A 58 10.17 7.74 -26.06
C LEU A 58 9.07 8.73 -25.61
N GLN A 59 9.29 10.03 -25.73
CA GLN A 59 8.31 11.06 -25.35
C GLN A 59 6.96 10.89 -26.09
N ARG A 60 6.98 10.50 -27.36
CA ARG A 60 5.76 10.15 -28.11
C ARG A 60 5.05 8.95 -27.50
N ILE A 61 5.78 7.89 -27.15
CA ILE A 61 5.19 6.72 -26.47
C ILE A 61 4.60 7.13 -25.11
N ALA A 62 5.26 8.00 -24.34
CA ALA A 62 4.72 8.48 -23.07
C ALA A 62 3.41 9.25 -23.26
N ALA A 63 3.35 10.14 -24.26
CA ALA A 63 2.13 10.86 -24.61
C ALA A 63 1.00 9.90 -25.05
N ASP A 64 1.30 8.92 -25.89
CA ASP A 64 0.34 7.89 -26.32
C ASP A 64 -0.18 7.07 -25.13
N VAL A 65 0.70 6.69 -24.20
CA VAL A 65 0.34 5.96 -22.97
C VAL A 65 -0.56 6.79 -22.07
N GLN A 66 -0.22 8.07 -21.87
CA GLN A 66 -1.02 8.97 -21.05
C GLN A 66 -2.40 9.17 -21.68
N GLN A 67 -2.47 9.41 -22.98
CA GLN A 67 -3.74 9.55 -23.69
C GLN A 67 -4.58 8.27 -23.60
N ALA A 68 -3.99 7.10 -23.89
CA ALA A 68 -4.68 5.83 -23.83
C ALA A 68 -5.26 5.58 -22.43
N ARG A 69 -4.51 5.91 -21.37
CA ARG A 69 -4.97 5.78 -19.99
C ARG A 69 -6.17 6.68 -19.68
N HIS A 70 -6.15 7.94 -20.12
CA HIS A 70 -7.30 8.85 -19.95
C HIS A 70 -8.55 8.30 -20.63
N GLU A 71 -8.38 7.53 -21.71
CA GLU A 71 -9.44 6.85 -22.43
C GLU A 71 -9.79 5.45 -21.85
N GLY A 72 -9.17 5.04 -20.74
CA GLY A 72 -9.36 3.73 -20.13
C GLY A 72 -8.77 2.55 -20.94
N ARG A 73 -7.84 2.84 -21.86
CA ARG A 73 -7.16 1.85 -22.73
C ARG A 73 -5.72 1.61 -22.28
N PHE A 74 -5.19 0.43 -22.57
CA PHE A 74 -3.78 0.09 -22.34
C PHE A 74 -2.97 0.23 -23.63
N GLU A 75 -1.93 1.06 -23.61
CA GLU A 75 -1.00 1.23 -24.75
C GLU A 75 0.20 0.30 -24.62
N ILE A 76 0.25 -0.73 -25.48
CA ILE A 76 1.27 -1.78 -25.42
C ILE A 76 2.68 -1.26 -25.68
N ARG A 77 2.84 -0.17 -26.46
CA ARG A 77 4.15 0.44 -26.73
C ARG A 77 4.81 0.96 -25.45
N GLY A 78 4.03 1.27 -24.41
CA GLY A 78 4.55 1.63 -23.10
C GLY A 78 5.44 0.55 -22.46
N LEU A 79 5.29 -0.72 -22.88
CA LEU A 79 6.14 -1.82 -22.40
C LEU A 79 7.59 -1.74 -22.92
N ILE A 80 7.84 -1.05 -24.02
CA ILE A 80 9.19 -0.91 -24.61
C ILE A 80 10.12 -0.12 -23.65
N PRO A 81 9.83 1.14 -23.30
CA PRO A 81 10.60 1.90 -22.33
C PRO A 81 10.59 1.25 -20.94
N PHE A 82 9.45 0.70 -20.49
CA PHE A 82 9.43 -0.05 -19.24
C PHE A 82 10.45 -1.20 -19.26
N GLY A 83 10.49 -2.00 -20.32
CA GLY A 83 11.47 -3.08 -20.47
C GLY A 83 12.91 -2.56 -20.53
N LEU A 84 13.16 -1.47 -21.25
CA LEU A 84 14.48 -0.85 -21.37
C LEU A 84 15.03 -0.41 -20.02
N PHE A 85 14.21 0.20 -19.17
CA PHE A 85 14.61 0.69 -17.85
C PHE A 85 14.43 -0.36 -16.73
N ALA A 86 13.58 -1.36 -16.88
CA ALA A 86 13.47 -2.44 -15.91
C ALA A 86 14.60 -3.49 -16.09
N PHE A 87 15.20 -3.60 -17.28
CA PHE A 87 16.20 -4.63 -17.55
C PHE A 87 17.49 -4.50 -16.70
N PRO A 88 18.15 -3.33 -16.60
CA PRO A 88 19.36 -3.18 -15.77
C PRO A 88 19.17 -3.60 -14.30
N PRO A 89 18.13 -3.14 -13.56
CA PRO A 89 17.94 -3.55 -12.17
C PRO A 89 17.61 -5.05 -12.04
N ILE A 90 16.92 -5.65 -13.01
CA ILE A 90 16.68 -7.11 -13.04
C ILE A 90 18.01 -7.85 -13.18
N VAL A 91 18.87 -7.46 -14.12
CA VAL A 91 20.19 -8.09 -14.33
C VAL A 91 21.05 -7.97 -13.07
N LEU A 92 21.11 -6.77 -12.47
CA LEU A 92 21.84 -6.57 -11.21
C LEU A 92 21.31 -7.47 -10.11
N THR A 93 19.99 -7.58 -9.96
CA THR A 93 19.37 -8.47 -8.97
C THR A 93 19.77 -9.92 -9.20
N VAL A 94 19.71 -10.42 -10.44
CA VAL A 94 20.14 -11.78 -10.79
C VAL A 94 21.61 -12.00 -10.43
N ILE A 95 22.49 -11.06 -10.78
CA ILE A 95 23.91 -11.11 -10.40
C ILE A 95 24.06 -11.18 -8.87
N GLY A 96 23.29 -10.38 -8.13
CA GLY A 96 23.28 -10.41 -6.66
C GLY A 96 22.93 -11.77 -6.09
N PHE A 97 21.94 -12.46 -6.67
CA PHE A 97 21.57 -13.81 -6.27
C PHE A 97 22.66 -14.85 -6.57
N LEU A 98 23.38 -14.69 -7.69
CA LEU A 98 24.49 -15.55 -8.09
C LEU A 98 25.73 -15.34 -7.21
N VAL A 99 26.05 -14.09 -6.88
CA VAL A 99 27.26 -13.71 -6.14
C VAL A 99 27.09 -13.90 -4.63
N PHE A 100 25.97 -13.46 -4.07
CA PHE A 100 25.77 -13.49 -2.62
C PHE A 100 25.26 -14.85 -2.15
N ARG A 101 25.79 -15.30 -1.01
CA ARG A 101 25.38 -16.56 -0.36
C ARG A 101 24.38 -16.38 0.76
N SER A 102 24.37 -15.22 1.42
CA SER A 102 23.47 -14.91 2.54
C SER A 102 22.15 -14.30 2.07
N ALA A 103 21.09 -14.54 2.83
CA ALA A 103 19.75 -14.04 2.51
C ALA A 103 19.63 -12.51 2.63
N LEU A 104 20.37 -11.88 3.56
CA LEU A 104 20.33 -10.43 3.76
C LEU A 104 20.75 -9.61 2.52
N PRO A 105 21.95 -9.78 1.94
CA PRO A 105 22.34 -9.04 0.74
C PRO A 105 21.50 -9.43 -0.49
N ARG A 106 20.95 -10.65 -0.56
CA ARG A 106 19.98 -11.01 -1.61
C ARG A 106 18.66 -10.26 -1.45
N SER A 107 18.21 -10.08 -0.21
CA SER A 107 17.04 -9.27 0.12
C SER A 107 17.28 -7.82 -0.24
N ALA A 108 18.41 -7.24 0.15
CA ALA A 108 18.78 -5.88 -0.24
C ALA A 108 18.87 -5.70 -1.78
N ALA A 109 19.48 -6.65 -2.49
CA ALA A 109 19.55 -6.64 -3.95
C ALA A 109 18.16 -6.70 -4.59
N LEU A 110 17.28 -7.58 -4.09
CA LEU A 110 15.90 -7.69 -4.56
C LEU A 110 15.11 -6.41 -4.26
N THR A 111 15.27 -5.83 -3.06
CA THR A 111 14.62 -4.57 -2.68
C THR A 111 14.98 -3.45 -3.65
N LEU A 112 16.27 -3.27 -3.92
CA LEU A 112 16.75 -2.24 -4.84
C LEU A 112 16.29 -2.54 -6.27
N GLY A 113 16.38 -3.79 -6.72
CA GLY A 113 15.87 -4.22 -8.02
C GLY A 113 14.40 -3.88 -8.22
N LEU A 114 13.55 -4.31 -7.28
CA LEU A 114 12.11 -4.04 -7.30
C LEU A 114 11.80 -2.55 -7.24
N THR A 115 12.51 -1.79 -6.40
CA THR A 115 12.32 -0.33 -6.28
C THR A 115 12.63 0.37 -7.61
N LEU A 116 13.73 0.01 -8.26
CA LEU A 116 14.12 0.61 -9.54
C LEU A 116 13.23 0.18 -10.70
N SER A 117 12.76 -1.07 -10.70
CA SER A 117 11.72 -1.50 -11.63
C SER A 117 10.40 -0.76 -11.39
N ALA A 118 10.08 -0.43 -10.14
CA ALA A 118 8.95 0.43 -9.82
C ALA A 118 9.16 1.87 -10.28
N PHE A 119 10.37 2.42 -10.19
CA PHE A 119 10.69 3.73 -10.76
C PHE A 119 10.49 3.73 -12.28
N ALA A 120 10.90 2.67 -12.98
CA ALA A 120 10.66 2.53 -14.41
C ALA A 120 9.16 2.45 -14.75
N TYR A 121 8.36 1.79 -13.92
CA TYR A 121 6.91 1.71 -14.10
C TYR A 121 6.24 3.06 -13.85
N TYR A 122 6.41 3.63 -12.66
CA TYR A 122 5.73 4.88 -12.28
C TYR A 122 6.30 6.10 -13.00
N GLY A 123 7.58 6.09 -13.37
CA GLY A 123 8.15 7.15 -14.20
C GLY A 123 7.63 7.17 -15.63
N TRP A 124 7.03 6.07 -16.10
CA TRP A 124 6.68 5.92 -17.51
C TRP A 124 5.20 5.64 -17.79
N LEU A 125 4.65 4.65 -17.09
CA LEU A 125 3.27 4.19 -17.25
C LEU A 125 2.30 4.92 -16.32
N ASP A 126 2.82 5.55 -15.25
CA ASP A 126 2.01 6.22 -14.23
C ASP A 126 2.68 7.44 -13.59
N PRO A 127 3.05 8.47 -14.39
CA PRO A 127 3.78 9.64 -13.89
C PRO A 127 2.95 10.52 -12.95
N GLU A 128 1.62 10.54 -13.06
CA GLU A 128 0.71 11.33 -12.23
C GLU A 128 0.82 10.98 -10.75
N THR A 129 0.81 9.68 -10.43
CA THR A 129 1.00 9.18 -9.06
C THR A 129 2.32 9.68 -8.45
N TRP A 130 3.37 9.81 -9.26
CA TRP A 130 4.65 10.32 -8.82
C TRP A 130 4.61 11.85 -8.56
N GLN A 131 3.85 12.61 -9.34
CA GLN A 131 3.65 14.05 -9.15
C GLN A 131 2.88 14.35 -7.87
N ASP A 132 1.78 13.64 -7.65
CA ASP A 132 0.86 13.85 -6.51
C ASP A 132 1.56 13.59 -5.17
N TYR A 133 2.38 12.54 -5.11
CA TYR A 133 2.98 12.08 -3.86
C TYR A 133 4.43 12.52 -3.66
N SER A 134 5.08 13.14 -4.66
CA SER A 134 6.42 13.71 -4.59
C SER A 134 7.47 12.74 -4.02
N TRP A 135 8.33 13.18 -3.08
CA TRP A 135 9.38 12.35 -2.45
C TRP A 135 8.83 11.17 -1.63
N ARG A 136 7.57 11.23 -1.20
CA ARG A 136 6.93 10.17 -0.42
C ARG A 136 6.72 8.92 -1.26
N TRP A 137 6.48 9.08 -2.57
CA TRP A 137 6.29 7.94 -3.46
C TRP A 137 7.52 7.03 -3.54
N PRO A 138 8.74 7.52 -3.82
CA PRO A 138 9.97 6.74 -3.68
C PRO A 138 10.12 6.01 -2.34
N ALA A 139 9.78 6.67 -1.22
CA ALA A 139 9.89 6.08 0.11
C ALA A 139 8.89 4.92 0.30
N VAL A 140 7.66 5.07 -0.19
CA VAL A 140 6.63 4.03 -0.20
C VAL A 140 7.05 2.87 -1.11
N LEU A 141 7.51 3.15 -2.34
CA LEU A 141 7.98 2.12 -3.27
C LEU A 141 9.14 1.31 -2.70
N PHE A 142 10.11 1.99 -2.08
CA PHE A 142 11.24 1.34 -1.41
C PHE A 142 10.79 0.49 -0.22
N SER A 143 9.91 1.01 0.63
CA SER A 143 9.37 0.29 1.79
C SER A 143 8.59 -0.95 1.35
N THR A 144 7.71 -0.83 0.37
CA THR A 144 6.96 -1.95 -0.20
C THR A 144 7.91 -2.99 -0.80
N SER A 145 8.90 -2.56 -1.57
CA SER A 145 9.93 -3.46 -2.14
C SER A 145 10.77 -4.14 -1.06
N ALA A 146 11.04 -3.47 0.06
CA ALA A 146 11.75 -4.03 1.20
C ALA A 146 10.97 -5.17 1.83
N TYR A 147 9.69 -4.94 2.15
CA TYR A 147 8.84 -5.97 2.74
C TYR A 147 8.56 -7.12 1.80
N VAL A 148 8.26 -6.87 0.52
CA VAL A 148 8.09 -7.93 -0.48
C VAL A 148 9.35 -8.79 -0.57
N SER A 149 10.53 -8.18 -0.55
CA SER A 149 11.81 -8.91 -0.57
C SER A 149 12.06 -9.73 0.69
N LEU A 150 11.74 -9.15 1.86
CA LEU A 150 11.86 -9.83 3.16
C LEU A 150 10.90 -11.02 3.23
N PHE A 151 9.65 -10.86 2.80
CA PHE A 151 8.65 -11.92 2.75
C PHE A 151 9.08 -13.02 1.77
N ALA A 152 9.54 -12.67 0.58
CA ALA A 152 9.98 -13.64 -0.42
C ALA A 152 11.15 -14.49 0.10
N LEU A 153 12.11 -13.87 0.80
CA LEU A 153 13.29 -14.55 1.35
C LEU A 153 13.14 -14.98 2.81
N ALA A 154 11.95 -14.88 3.39
CA ALA A 154 11.69 -15.17 4.80
C ALA A 154 12.14 -16.59 5.21
N PRO A 155 11.92 -17.68 4.43
CA PRO A 155 12.41 -18.99 4.81
C PRO A 155 13.94 -19.06 4.93
N ALA A 156 14.67 -18.37 4.04
CA ALA A 156 16.13 -18.32 4.08
C ALA A 156 16.63 -17.47 5.27
N LEU A 157 15.94 -16.37 5.59
CA LEU A 157 16.23 -15.53 6.76
C LEU A 157 15.97 -16.28 8.06
N VAL A 158 14.83 -16.97 8.19
CA VAL A 158 14.51 -17.83 9.32
C VAL A 158 15.55 -18.95 9.45
N GLY A 159 15.91 -19.60 8.35
CA GLY A 159 16.95 -20.64 8.34
C GLY A 159 18.31 -20.13 8.83
N ALA A 160 18.68 -18.89 8.49
CA ALA A 160 19.89 -18.25 9.00
C ALA A 160 19.77 -17.86 10.49
N ALA A 161 18.62 -17.31 10.90
CA ALA A 161 18.35 -16.90 12.29
C ALA A 161 18.35 -18.10 13.25
N ARG A 162 17.82 -19.26 12.83
CA ARG A 162 17.82 -20.50 13.63
C ARG A 162 19.21 -20.99 14.06
N ARG A 163 20.27 -20.57 13.35
CA ARG A 163 21.66 -20.89 13.69
C ARG A 163 22.27 -19.91 14.70
N ARG A 164 21.53 -18.87 15.10
CA ARG A 164 21.92 -17.87 16.10
C ARG A 164 21.30 -18.21 17.46
N SER A 165 21.67 -17.45 18.50
CA SER A 165 21.11 -17.63 19.84
C SER A 165 19.59 -17.41 19.85
N ARG A 166 18.88 -18.03 20.80
CA ARG A 166 17.42 -17.92 20.94
C ARG A 166 16.97 -16.46 21.11
N TRP A 167 17.76 -15.65 21.80
CA TRP A 167 17.45 -14.23 22.00
C TRP A 167 17.48 -13.44 20.69
N VAL A 168 18.48 -13.68 19.82
CA VAL A 168 18.55 -13.05 18.49
C VAL A 168 17.37 -13.47 17.62
N GLN A 169 16.94 -14.72 17.71
CA GLN A 169 15.74 -15.21 17.01
C GLN A 169 14.48 -14.48 17.50
N ALA A 170 14.31 -14.37 18.82
CA ALA A 170 13.18 -13.67 19.42
C ALA A 170 13.15 -12.19 19.03
N LEU A 171 14.29 -11.49 19.07
CA LEU A 171 14.39 -10.10 18.64
C LEU A 171 14.05 -9.92 17.17
N ALA A 172 14.56 -10.79 16.29
CA ALA A 172 14.27 -10.71 14.86
C ALA A 172 12.78 -10.96 14.57
N ALA A 173 12.17 -11.94 15.25
CA ALA A 173 10.74 -12.21 15.11
C ALA A 173 9.88 -11.06 15.67
N ALA A 174 10.21 -10.56 16.87
CA ALA A 174 9.50 -9.45 17.49
C ALA A 174 9.64 -8.16 16.68
N GLY A 175 10.84 -7.87 16.15
CA GLY A 175 11.09 -6.74 15.28
C GLY A 175 10.28 -6.82 13.98
N PHE A 176 10.21 -8.00 13.36
CA PHE A 176 9.41 -8.23 12.16
C PHE A 176 7.91 -8.10 12.43
N VAL A 177 7.40 -8.78 13.46
CA VAL A 177 5.97 -8.72 13.82
C VAL A 177 5.59 -7.31 14.21
N GLY A 178 6.39 -6.65 15.05
CA GLY A 178 6.18 -5.27 15.48
C GLY A 178 6.21 -4.31 14.29
N SER A 179 7.15 -4.45 13.35
CA SER A 179 7.24 -3.54 12.22
C SER A 179 6.06 -3.68 11.24
N VAL A 180 5.61 -4.91 10.95
CA VAL A 180 4.39 -5.13 10.15
C VAL A 180 3.17 -4.62 10.91
N TYR A 181 3.07 -4.89 12.21
CA TYR A 181 1.98 -4.43 13.06
C TYR A 181 1.84 -2.91 13.06
N PHE A 182 2.91 -2.17 13.41
CA PHE A 182 2.88 -0.71 13.43
C PHE A 182 2.59 -0.13 12.05
N LEU A 183 3.23 -0.62 10.99
CA LEU A 183 2.97 -0.10 9.64
C LEU A 183 1.58 -0.46 9.11
N SER A 184 0.94 -1.48 9.65
CA SER A 184 -0.44 -1.85 9.29
C SER A 184 -1.48 -1.24 10.22
N THR A 185 -1.09 -0.52 11.28
CA THR A 185 -2.02 0.05 12.28
C THR A 185 -1.89 1.56 12.44
N GLU A 186 -0.73 2.14 12.17
CA GLU A 186 -0.45 3.57 12.33
C GLU A 186 -0.44 4.32 10.98
N VAL A 187 -0.62 3.61 9.86
CA VAL A 187 -0.58 4.21 8.53
C VAL A 187 -1.99 4.55 8.07
N THR A 188 -2.25 5.84 7.87
CA THR A 188 -3.55 6.36 7.42
C THR A 188 -3.49 6.80 5.96
N GLY A 189 -4.67 6.80 5.32
CA GLY A 189 -4.85 7.28 3.94
C GLY A 189 -5.07 8.78 3.82
N THR A 190 -5.17 9.49 4.93
CA THR A 190 -5.43 10.94 4.95
C THR A 190 -4.20 11.70 5.43
N ASN A 191 -3.85 12.78 4.74
CA ASN A 191 -2.86 13.73 5.24
C ASN A 191 -3.25 15.15 4.80
N PRO A 192 -3.66 16.04 5.72
CA PRO A 192 -4.16 17.38 5.37
C PRO A 192 -3.08 18.29 4.78
N ALA A 193 -1.80 17.93 4.89
CA ALA A 193 -0.70 18.66 4.28
C ALA A 193 -0.37 18.21 2.84
N LEU A 194 -1.14 17.26 2.27
CA LEU A 194 -0.95 16.75 0.91
C LEU A 194 -2.03 17.25 -0.04
N GLN A 195 -1.70 17.26 -1.34
CA GLN A 195 -2.67 17.51 -2.39
C GLN A 195 -3.76 16.44 -2.31
N TRP A 196 -5.02 16.87 -2.36
CA TRP A 196 -6.21 16.02 -2.23
C TRP A 196 -6.40 15.35 -0.86
N ASN A 197 -5.64 15.76 0.16
CA ASN A 197 -5.62 15.13 1.48
C ASN A 197 -5.30 13.63 1.46
N LEU A 198 -4.65 13.12 0.41
CA LEU A 198 -4.36 11.69 0.24
C LEU A 198 -2.92 11.34 0.62
N SER A 199 -2.77 10.31 1.43
CA SER A 199 -1.49 9.71 1.81
C SER A 199 -1.17 8.49 0.93
N PRO A 200 0.07 8.36 0.41
CA PRO A 200 0.46 7.17 -0.37
C PRO A 200 0.83 5.98 0.51
N TRP A 201 0.96 6.17 1.83
CA TRP A 201 1.43 5.13 2.73
C TRP A 201 0.55 3.87 2.81
N PRO A 202 -0.79 3.92 2.67
CA PRO A 202 -1.64 2.73 2.62
C PRO A 202 -1.28 1.77 1.48
N THR A 203 -0.59 2.22 0.42
CA THR A 203 -0.06 1.35 -0.63
C THR A 203 0.80 0.22 -0.04
N LEU A 204 1.57 0.50 1.02
CA LEU A 204 2.36 -0.51 1.72
C LEU A 204 1.47 -1.58 2.37
N THR A 205 0.43 -1.16 3.08
CA THR A 205 -0.50 -2.06 3.78
C THR A 205 -1.34 -2.86 2.78
N LEU A 206 -1.93 -2.19 1.79
CA LEU A 206 -2.82 -2.82 0.81
C LEU A 206 -2.06 -3.73 -0.16
N TYR A 207 -1.02 -3.22 -0.82
CA TYR A 207 -0.31 -3.98 -1.87
C TYR A 207 0.87 -4.78 -1.31
N GLY A 208 1.66 -4.19 -0.42
CA GLY A 208 2.80 -4.86 0.19
C GLY A 208 2.39 -6.00 1.12
N PHE A 209 1.51 -5.72 2.08
CA PHE A 209 1.11 -6.69 3.10
C PHE A 209 -0.07 -7.56 2.67
N LEU A 210 -1.25 -6.97 2.46
CA LEU A 210 -2.47 -7.74 2.22
C LEU A 210 -2.45 -8.48 0.88
N LEU A 211 -1.97 -7.84 -0.19
CA LEU A 211 -1.89 -8.50 -1.50
C LEU A 211 -0.69 -9.44 -1.60
N VAL A 212 0.53 -8.89 -1.59
CA VAL A 212 1.73 -9.69 -1.86
C VAL A 212 2.16 -10.51 -0.65
N GLY A 213 2.13 -9.92 0.54
CA GLY A 213 2.55 -10.57 1.78
C GLY A 213 1.72 -11.81 2.10
N LEU A 214 0.39 -11.73 2.11
CA LEU A 214 -0.48 -12.89 2.37
C LEU A 214 -0.25 -14.00 1.35
N VAL A 215 -0.13 -13.66 0.07
CA VAL A 215 0.16 -14.64 -0.98
C VAL A 215 1.49 -15.34 -0.74
N LEU A 216 2.56 -14.59 -0.48
CA LEU A 216 3.87 -15.17 -0.19
C LEU A 216 3.83 -16.03 1.08
N GLY A 217 3.11 -15.59 2.11
CA GLY A 217 2.87 -16.37 3.32
C GLY A 217 2.20 -17.71 3.03
N VAL A 218 1.12 -17.71 2.25
CA VAL A 218 0.40 -18.94 1.82
C VAL A 218 1.30 -19.84 0.97
N VAL A 219 2.05 -19.27 0.02
CA VAL A 219 3.00 -20.03 -0.82
C VAL A 219 4.08 -20.70 0.03
N HIS A 220 4.63 -19.98 1.02
CA HIS A 220 5.61 -20.55 1.94
C HIS A 220 4.99 -21.64 2.82
N GLY A 221 3.77 -21.43 3.32
CA GLY A 221 3.05 -22.41 4.14
C GLY A 221 2.78 -23.70 3.36
N ALA A 222 2.31 -23.56 2.12
CA ALA A 222 2.13 -24.64 1.17
C ALA A 222 3.43 -25.38 0.85
N ALA A 223 4.53 -24.66 0.60
CA ALA A 223 5.83 -25.26 0.35
C ALA A 223 6.33 -26.04 1.58
N GLY A 224 6.20 -25.49 2.78
CA GLY A 224 6.54 -26.13 4.04
C GLY A 224 5.72 -27.40 4.29
N ALA A 225 4.40 -27.33 4.13
CA ALA A 225 3.51 -28.47 4.25
C ALA A 225 3.84 -29.57 3.21
N GLY A 226 4.10 -29.17 1.97
CA GLY A 226 4.52 -30.08 0.90
C GLY A 226 5.84 -30.80 1.23
N LEU A 227 6.81 -30.11 1.83
CA LEU A 227 8.08 -30.70 2.28
C LEU A 227 7.89 -31.67 3.45
N LEU A 228 7.00 -31.38 4.41
CA LEU A 228 6.64 -32.31 5.48
C LEU A 228 5.99 -33.58 4.92
N VAL A 229 4.98 -33.42 4.05
CA VAL A 229 4.29 -34.55 3.43
C VAL A 229 5.24 -35.34 2.54
N HIS A 230 6.19 -34.71 1.85
CA HIS A 230 7.18 -35.43 1.03
C HIS A 230 8.04 -36.39 1.85
N GLY A 231 8.38 -36.02 3.08
CA GLY A 231 9.08 -36.90 4.01
C GLY A 231 8.26 -38.11 4.46
N MET A 232 6.93 -38.05 4.37
CA MET A 232 6.01 -39.12 4.79
C MET A 232 5.46 -39.94 3.62
N ALA A 233 5.18 -39.30 2.48
CA ALA A 233 4.54 -39.86 1.30
C ALA A 233 4.95 -39.11 0.01
N PRO A 234 6.03 -39.52 -0.67
CA PRO A 234 6.67 -38.73 -1.73
C PRO A 234 5.82 -38.54 -3.00
N THR A 235 4.91 -39.48 -3.31
CA THR A 235 4.01 -39.42 -4.48
C THR A 235 2.87 -38.42 -4.33
N LEU A 236 2.36 -38.24 -3.10
CA LEU A 236 1.30 -37.27 -2.77
C LEU A 236 1.84 -35.83 -2.70
N ALA A 237 3.07 -35.66 -2.22
CA ALA A 237 3.68 -34.36 -2.02
C ALA A 237 3.86 -33.54 -3.30
N ARG A 238 4.18 -34.21 -4.41
CA ARG A 238 4.37 -33.51 -5.70
C ARG A 238 3.05 -32.89 -6.16
N ARG A 239 1.94 -33.62 -6.04
CA ARG A 239 0.58 -33.16 -6.41
C ARG A 239 0.07 -32.07 -5.45
N ALA A 240 0.31 -32.22 -4.15
CA ALA A 240 -0.07 -31.23 -3.15
C ALA A 240 0.67 -29.90 -3.34
N LEU A 241 1.97 -29.95 -3.66
CA LEU A 241 2.77 -28.76 -3.94
C LEU A 241 2.31 -28.04 -5.22
N THR A 242 2.07 -28.76 -6.33
CA THR A 242 1.54 -28.13 -7.55
C THR A 242 0.14 -27.57 -7.33
N ALA A 243 -0.73 -28.29 -6.62
CA ALA A 243 -2.07 -27.80 -6.30
C ALA A 243 -2.01 -26.52 -5.46
N ALA A 244 -1.19 -26.48 -4.42
CA ALA A 244 -1.10 -25.31 -3.56
C ALA A 244 -0.43 -24.10 -4.22
N ILE A 245 0.58 -24.31 -5.08
CA ILE A 245 1.13 -23.25 -5.94
C ILE A 245 0.05 -22.77 -6.92
N ALA A 246 -0.69 -23.68 -7.56
CA ALA A 246 -1.76 -23.34 -8.47
C ALA A 246 -2.90 -22.58 -7.76
N THR A 247 -3.25 -22.95 -6.52
CA THR A 247 -4.25 -22.24 -5.71
C THR A 247 -3.75 -20.87 -5.27
N GLY A 248 -2.48 -20.73 -4.87
CA GLY A 248 -1.88 -19.44 -4.54
C GLY A 248 -1.81 -18.49 -5.75
N VAL A 249 -1.41 -19.03 -6.92
CA VAL A 249 -1.43 -18.29 -8.19
C VAL A 249 -2.86 -17.97 -8.63
N ALA A 250 -3.82 -18.89 -8.48
CA ALA A 250 -5.22 -18.63 -8.78
C ALA A 250 -5.86 -17.63 -7.79
N ALA A 251 -5.37 -17.52 -6.56
CA ALA A 251 -5.79 -16.50 -5.60
C ALA A 251 -5.22 -15.12 -5.96
N LEU A 252 -3.99 -15.06 -6.47
CA LEU A 252 -3.38 -13.84 -7.07
C LEU A 252 -4.11 -13.39 -8.33
N LEU A 253 -4.54 -14.35 -9.16
CA LEU A 253 -5.21 -14.12 -10.45
C LEU A 253 -6.73 -14.02 -10.33
N ARG A 254 -7.32 -14.32 -9.17
CA ARG A 254 -8.70 -13.96 -8.91
C ARG A 254 -8.79 -12.44 -9.13
N PRO A 255 -9.83 -11.94 -9.80
CA PRO A 255 -10.05 -10.52 -9.90
C PRO A 255 -10.20 -10.01 -8.47
N ILE A 256 -9.09 -9.56 -7.91
CA ILE A 256 -9.11 -8.67 -6.78
C ILE A 256 -9.89 -7.49 -7.36
N PRO A 257 -11.05 -7.14 -6.81
CA PRO A 257 -11.89 -6.07 -7.36
C PRO A 257 -11.19 -4.69 -7.40
N PHE A 258 -9.91 -4.64 -6.99
CA PHE A 258 -9.01 -3.50 -6.84
C PHE A 258 -7.80 -3.58 -7.76
N ALA A 259 -7.90 -4.22 -8.94
CA ALA A 259 -6.81 -4.35 -9.90
C ALA A 259 -6.48 -3.00 -10.57
N SER A 260 -6.02 -2.04 -9.78
CA SER A 260 -5.24 -0.92 -10.29
C SER A 260 -3.97 -1.45 -10.95
N ALA A 261 -3.43 -0.70 -11.90
CA ALA A 261 -2.27 -1.12 -12.67
C ALA A 261 -1.03 -1.41 -11.78
N GLY A 262 -0.97 -0.83 -10.57
CA GLY A 262 0.04 -1.13 -9.54
C GLY A 262 -0.10 -2.49 -8.84
N ALA A 263 -1.33 -2.97 -8.62
CA ALA A 263 -1.57 -4.30 -8.02
C ALA A 263 -1.02 -5.42 -8.91
N VAL A 264 -1.24 -5.29 -10.23
CA VAL A 264 -0.74 -6.21 -11.25
C VAL A 264 0.79 -6.21 -11.26
N GLN A 265 1.43 -5.04 -11.14
CA GLN A 265 2.88 -4.95 -11.10
C GLN A 265 3.46 -5.70 -9.89
N TYR A 266 2.96 -5.45 -8.69
CA TYR A 266 3.46 -6.10 -7.48
C TYR A 266 3.21 -7.62 -7.49
N ALA A 267 2.06 -8.06 -8.02
CA ALA A 267 1.78 -9.48 -8.23
C ALA A 267 2.75 -10.12 -9.25
N VAL A 268 2.97 -9.47 -10.39
CA VAL A 268 3.88 -9.93 -11.46
C VAL A 268 5.33 -9.98 -10.96
N LEU A 269 5.75 -9.02 -10.12
CA LEU A 269 7.09 -9.01 -9.53
C LEU A 269 7.25 -10.00 -8.37
N ALA A 270 6.18 -10.32 -7.65
CA ALA A 270 6.17 -11.32 -6.59
C ALA A 270 6.33 -12.76 -7.12
N ILE A 271 5.87 -13.05 -8.34
CA ILE A 271 5.97 -14.39 -8.96
C ILE A 271 7.45 -14.82 -9.17
N PRO A 272 8.32 -14.02 -9.82
CA PRO A 272 9.76 -14.30 -9.90
C PRO A 272 10.43 -14.37 -8.53
N ALA A 273 10.05 -13.51 -7.58
CA ALA A 273 10.60 -13.52 -6.23
C ALA A 273 10.27 -14.84 -5.50
N ALA A 274 9.02 -15.29 -5.59
CA ALA A 274 8.57 -16.58 -5.06
C ALA A 274 9.28 -17.75 -5.78
N ALA A 275 9.40 -17.70 -7.10
CA ALA A 275 10.09 -18.73 -7.87
C ALA A 275 11.58 -18.84 -7.47
N LEU A 276 12.29 -17.72 -7.36
CA LEU A 276 13.69 -17.66 -6.92
C LEU A 276 13.85 -18.16 -5.48
N ALA A 277 12.92 -17.81 -4.58
CA ALA A 277 12.92 -18.30 -3.21
C ALA A 277 12.72 -19.83 -3.14
N LEU A 278 11.74 -20.37 -3.86
CA LEU A 278 11.48 -21.80 -3.92
C LEU A 278 12.65 -22.58 -4.54
N LEU A 279 13.28 -22.04 -5.59
CA LEU A 279 14.47 -22.62 -6.21
C LEU A 279 15.66 -22.67 -5.25
N SER A 280 15.82 -21.65 -4.39
CA SER A 280 16.88 -21.63 -3.39
C SER A 280 16.71 -22.69 -2.29
N GLY A 281 15.47 -23.14 -2.03
CA GLY A 281 15.14 -24.18 -1.04
C GLY A 281 15.27 -25.63 -1.53
N ARG A 282 15.36 -25.86 -2.85
CA ARG A 282 15.32 -27.21 -3.47
C ARG A 282 16.45 -28.17 -3.07
N ARG A 283 17.51 -27.70 -2.40
CA ARG A 283 18.65 -28.55 -2.01
C ARG A 283 18.47 -29.28 -0.67
N ALA A 284 17.36 -29.07 0.04
CA ALA A 284 17.16 -29.61 1.37
C ALA A 284 16.10 -30.72 1.38
N SER A 285 16.54 -31.98 1.41
CA SER A 285 15.68 -33.14 1.62
C SER A 285 15.49 -33.39 3.12
N GLY A 286 14.23 -33.60 3.55
CA GLY A 286 13.88 -34.00 4.91
C GLY A 286 12.98 -33.00 5.67
N ALA A 287 12.22 -33.48 6.65
CA ALA A 287 11.25 -32.68 7.40
C ALA A 287 11.85 -31.44 8.09
N SER A 288 13.15 -31.45 8.39
CA SER A 288 13.86 -30.30 8.97
C SER A 288 13.94 -29.09 8.03
N SER A 289 13.83 -29.30 6.71
CA SER A 289 13.81 -28.25 5.69
C SER A 289 12.46 -27.54 5.57
N ALA A 290 11.39 -28.15 6.06
CA ALA A 290 10.05 -27.55 6.07
C ALA A 290 9.89 -26.46 7.14
N ILE A 291 10.60 -26.59 8.27
CA ILE A 291 10.44 -25.70 9.44
C ILE A 291 10.62 -24.21 9.07
N PRO A 292 11.67 -23.79 8.34
CA PRO A 292 11.83 -22.37 8.00
C PRO A 292 10.70 -21.82 7.14
N PHE A 293 10.12 -22.63 6.26
CA PHE A 293 8.97 -22.24 5.42
C PHE A 293 7.71 -22.06 6.26
N LEU A 294 7.41 -23.00 7.15
CA LEU A 294 6.24 -22.93 8.04
C LEU A 294 6.34 -21.77 9.03
N VAL A 295 7.52 -21.55 9.62
CA VAL A 295 7.76 -20.42 10.52
C VAL A 295 7.65 -19.09 9.77
N ALA A 296 8.21 -18.99 8.56
CA ALA A 296 8.04 -17.80 7.72
C ALA A 296 6.57 -17.53 7.40
N ALA A 297 5.81 -18.55 7.01
CA ALA A 297 4.38 -18.44 6.74
C ALA A 297 3.60 -17.97 7.96
N ALA A 298 3.85 -18.58 9.12
CA ALA A 298 3.19 -18.22 10.37
C ALA A 298 3.52 -16.78 10.80
N LEU A 299 4.78 -16.35 10.67
CA LEU A 299 5.19 -14.99 10.98
C LEU A 299 4.51 -13.98 10.04
N ILE A 300 4.56 -14.21 8.72
CA ILE A 300 3.99 -13.30 7.72
C ILE A 300 2.47 -13.21 7.87
N VAL A 301 1.76 -14.34 7.77
CA VAL A 301 0.29 -14.35 7.83
C VAL A 301 -0.18 -13.90 9.21
N GLY A 302 0.44 -14.40 10.27
CA GLY A 302 0.09 -14.03 11.64
C GLY A 302 0.26 -12.53 11.90
N SER A 303 1.36 -11.91 11.46
CA SER A 303 1.55 -10.46 11.64
C SER A 303 0.57 -9.61 10.84
N ILE A 304 0.26 -10.02 9.61
CA ILE A 304 -0.65 -9.28 8.73
C ILE A 304 -2.09 -9.39 9.25
N GLU A 305 -2.54 -10.59 9.62
CA GLU A 305 -3.88 -10.81 10.17
C GLU A 305 -4.06 -10.13 11.53
N LEU A 306 -3.01 -10.11 12.37
CA LEU A 306 -3.04 -9.37 13.63
C LEU A 306 -3.22 -7.86 13.39
N GLY A 307 -2.46 -7.30 12.44
CA GLY A 307 -2.60 -5.89 12.04
C GLY A 307 -3.99 -5.58 11.49
N ARG A 308 -4.51 -6.44 10.60
CA ARG A 308 -5.86 -6.32 10.03
C ARG A 308 -6.94 -6.34 11.10
N TRP A 309 -6.90 -7.33 11.99
CA TRP A 309 -7.86 -7.47 13.09
C TRP A 309 -7.83 -6.25 14.00
N GLN A 310 -6.64 -5.75 14.34
CA GLN A 310 -6.50 -4.55 15.16
C GLN A 310 -7.03 -3.29 14.46
N GLY A 311 -6.72 -3.12 13.17
CA GLY A 311 -7.23 -1.99 12.37
C GLY A 311 -8.75 -2.00 12.26
N GLU A 312 -9.37 -3.19 12.10
CA GLU A 312 -10.81 -3.37 12.14
C GLU A 312 -11.40 -3.02 13.51
N TYR A 313 -10.73 -3.40 14.60
CA TYR A 313 -11.12 -3.02 15.95
C TYR A 313 -11.10 -1.50 16.17
N PHE A 314 -10.03 -0.81 15.76
CA PHE A 314 -9.92 0.64 15.87
C PHE A 314 -11.02 1.37 15.09
N LEU A 315 -11.27 0.93 13.85
CA LEU A 315 -12.36 1.48 13.06
C LEU A 315 -13.71 1.25 13.73
N ALA A 316 -13.98 0.03 14.21
CA ALA A 316 -15.25 -0.30 14.86
C ALA A 316 -15.46 0.55 16.12
N LYS A 317 -14.40 0.78 16.89
CA LYS A 317 -14.46 1.63 18.08
C LYS A 317 -14.74 3.10 17.72
N SER A 318 -14.01 3.67 16.77
CA SER A 318 -14.24 5.06 16.31
C SER A 318 -15.66 5.23 15.76
N ARG A 319 -16.14 4.28 14.96
CA ARG A 319 -17.46 4.34 14.33
C ARG A 319 -18.62 4.07 15.29
N ASN A 320 -18.51 3.05 16.13
CA ASN A 320 -19.65 2.54 16.89
C ASN A 320 -19.67 3.01 18.35
N GLU A 321 -18.56 3.55 18.86
CA GLU A 321 -18.47 4.03 20.24
C GLU A 321 -18.20 5.54 20.28
N VAL A 322 -17.20 6.04 19.53
CA VAL A 322 -16.78 7.45 19.62
C VAL A 322 -17.72 8.38 18.85
N ALA A 323 -17.92 8.14 17.55
CA ALA A 323 -18.73 9.00 16.71
C ALA A 323 -20.21 9.13 17.17
N PRO A 324 -20.89 8.08 17.68
CA PRO A 324 -22.26 8.20 18.17
C PRO A 324 -22.39 9.14 19.37
N VAL A 325 -21.34 9.28 20.20
CA VAL A 325 -21.33 10.24 21.30
C VAL A 325 -21.35 11.68 20.77
N VAL A 326 -20.57 11.96 19.73
CA VAL A 326 -20.55 13.29 19.08
C VAL A 326 -21.84 13.55 18.33
N ILE A 327 -22.36 12.56 17.59
CA ILE A 327 -23.64 12.67 16.88
C ILE A 327 -24.79 12.98 17.86
N ALA A 328 -24.83 12.30 19.01
CA ALA A 328 -25.84 12.57 20.03
C ALA A 328 -25.73 14.00 20.60
N ALA A 329 -24.50 14.50 20.82
CA ALA A 329 -24.27 15.87 21.27
C ALA A 329 -24.69 16.91 20.21
N LEU A 330 -24.39 16.66 18.94
CA LEU A 330 -24.83 17.51 17.81
C LEU A 330 -26.36 17.59 17.73
N GLU A 331 -27.05 16.46 17.88
CA GLU A 331 -28.52 16.41 17.89
C GLU A 331 -29.11 17.13 19.10
N HIS A 332 -28.47 17.06 20.28
CA HIS A 332 -28.93 17.80 21.45
C HIS A 332 -28.76 19.31 21.27
N TYR A 333 -27.60 19.75 20.78
CA TYR A 333 -27.34 21.15 20.45
C TYR A 333 -28.36 21.68 19.44
N ARG A 334 -28.67 20.90 18.40
CA ARG A 334 -29.69 21.26 17.40
C ARG A 334 -31.07 21.46 18.03
N LYS A 335 -31.48 20.60 18.98
CA LYS A 335 -32.77 20.74 19.67
C LYS A 335 -32.86 22.04 20.47
N ASP A 336 -31.75 22.46 21.06
CA ASP A 336 -31.71 23.63 21.94
C ASP A 336 -31.60 24.95 21.15
N PHE A 337 -30.89 24.95 20.02
CA PHE A 337 -30.60 26.16 19.22
C PHE A 337 -31.28 26.20 17.85
N GLY A 338 -32.00 25.15 17.46
CA GLY A 338 -32.65 25.03 16.15
C GLY A 338 -31.70 24.79 14.96
N ARG A 339 -30.38 24.73 15.20
CA ARG A 339 -29.34 24.51 14.18
C ARG A 339 -28.16 23.72 14.74
N TYR A 340 -27.39 23.05 13.89
CA TYR A 340 -26.11 22.47 14.29
C TYR A 340 -25.06 23.56 14.57
N PRO A 341 -24.04 23.29 15.41
CA PRO A 341 -22.98 24.26 15.67
C PRO A 341 -22.09 24.47 14.44
N ASP A 342 -21.43 25.64 14.38
CA ASP A 342 -20.49 25.94 13.31
C ASP A 342 -19.17 25.13 13.45
N GLU A 343 -18.78 24.77 14.68
CA GLU A 343 -17.58 23.99 15.02
C GLU A 343 -17.86 22.99 16.17
N LEU A 344 -17.12 21.86 16.23
CA LEU A 344 -17.29 20.86 17.31
C LEU A 344 -16.95 21.41 18.70
N GLN A 345 -16.06 22.40 18.77
CA GLN A 345 -15.65 23.04 20.01
C GLN A 345 -16.83 23.72 20.72
N ASN A 346 -17.87 24.12 19.99
CA ASN A 346 -19.08 24.72 20.56
C ASN A 346 -19.94 23.71 21.34
N LEU A 347 -19.66 22.41 21.25
CA LEU A 347 -20.28 21.38 22.08
C LEU A 347 -19.63 21.30 23.48
N VAL A 348 -18.47 21.91 23.68
CA VAL A 348 -17.69 21.83 24.92
C VAL A 348 -17.84 23.12 25.72
N PRO A 349 -18.07 23.06 27.05
CA PRO A 349 -18.18 21.86 27.88
C PRO A 349 -19.62 21.33 28.03
N ASP A 350 -20.61 22.03 27.49
CA ASP A 350 -22.02 21.87 27.89
C ASP A 350 -22.67 20.56 27.40
N TYR A 351 -22.24 20.06 26.24
CA TYR A 351 -22.74 18.81 25.64
C TYR A 351 -21.69 17.69 25.64
N LEU A 352 -20.40 18.04 25.67
CA LEU A 352 -19.27 17.13 25.74
C LEU A 352 -18.19 17.67 26.68
N PRO A 353 -17.51 16.81 27.49
CA PRO A 353 -16.43 17.27 28.36
C PRO A 353 -15.18 17.73 27.57
N ALA A 354 -14.96 17.16 26.39
CA ALA A 354 -13.94 17.51 25.41
C ALA A 354 -14.35 16.94 24.05
N VAL A 355 -13.82 17.49 22.95
CA VAL A 355 -13.99 16.89 21.62
C VAL A 355 -13.20 15.57 21.59
N PRO A 356 -13.86 14.41 21.36
CA PRO A 356 -13.15 13.14 21.34
C PRO A 356 -12.40 12.97 20.02
N HIS A 357 -11.29 12.23 20.07
CA HIS A 357 -10.49 11.88 18.90
C HIS A 357 -10.90 10.51 18.37
N ALA A 358 -10.84 10.32 17.05
CA ALA A 358 -10.96 8.99 16.49
C ALA A 358 -9.72 8.19 16.86
N GLN A 359 -9.88 6.89 17.13
CA GLN A 359 -8.74 6.02 17.35
C GLN A 359 -8.23 5.51 16.01
N VAL A 360 -7.00 5.89 15.63
CA VAL A 360 -6.34 5.39 14.42
C VAL A 360 -4.93 4.91 14.75
N GLY A 361 -4.83 3.70 15.31
CA GLY A 361 -3.57 3.19 15.81
C GLY A 361 -3.43 3.34 17.33
N TRP A 362 -2.19 3.26 17.80
CA TRP A 362 -1.78 3.44 19.19
C TRP A 362 -1.09 4.77 19.44
N ILE A 363 -0.52 5.39 18.42
CA ILE A 363 0.24 6.63 18.55
C ILE A 363 -0.69 7.79 18.21
N PRO A 364 -1.11 8.63 19.18
CA PRO A 364 -1.99 9.75 18.91
C PRO A 364 -1.34 10.72 17.91
N SER A 365 -2.03 10.98 16.81
CA SER A 365 -1.68 11.99 15.82
C SER A 365 -2.74 13.10 15.77
N PRO A 366 -2.35 14.37 15.55
CA PRO A 366 -3.31 15.45 15.28
C PRO A 366 -4.14 15.21 14.01
N ASP A 367 -3.71 14.31 13.12
CA ASP A 367 -4.47 13.89 11.95
C ASP A 367 -5.63 12.91 12.30
N GLU A 368 -5.82 12.56 13.59
CA GLU A 368 -6.86 11.64 14.10
C GLU A 368 -8.11 12.35 14.63
N ASP A 369 -8.19 13.66 14.44
CA ASP A 369 -9.33 14.45 14.85
C ASP A 369 -10.55 14.10 14.00
N LEU A 370 -11.73 14.13 14.63
CA LEU A 370 -12.98 14.10 13.91
C LEU A 370 -13.12 15.39 13.10
N VAL A 371 -13.14 15.27 11.78
CA VAL A 371 -13.38 16.40 10.87
C VAL A 371 -14.87 16.62 10.79
N TYR A 372 -15.32 17.80 11.21
CA TYR A 372 -16.72 18.20 11.16
C TYR A 372 -16.91 19.27 10.09
N THR A 373 -17.88 19.05 9.21
CA THR A 373 -18.30 20.05 8.22
C THR A 373 -19.77 20.35 8.41
N TYR A 374 -20.08 21.60 8.72
CA TYR A 374 -21.46 22.10 8.78
C TYR A 374 -21.99 22.30 7.35
N LEU A 375 -23.20 21.77 7.08
CA LEU A 375 -23.85 21.82 5.78
C LEU A 375 -25.23 22.50 5.85
N GLY A 376 -25.43 23.41 6.80
CA GLY A 376 -26.71 24.07 7.03
C GLY A 376 -27.66 23.20 7.86
N GLU A 377 -28.54 22.45 7.20
CA GLU A 377 -29.52 21.59 7.89
C GLU A 377 -28.99 20.18 8.20
N SER A 378 -27.75 19.89 7.80
CA SER A 378 -27.06 18.63 8.05
C SER A 378 -25.60 18.88 8.42
N PHE A 379 -24.88 17.80 8.70
CA PHE A 379 -23.45 17.84 8.95
C PHE A 379 -22.76 16.63 8.32
N LEU A 380 -21.45 16.74 8.12
CA LEU A 380 -20.57 15.63 7.81
C LEU A 380 -19.60 15.44 8.97
N LEU A 381 -19.48 14.22 9.48
CA LEU A 381 -18.50 13.86 10.49
C LEU A 381 -17.56 12.79 9.93
N GLU A 382 -16.29 13.11 9.81
CA GLU A 382 -15.30 12.25 9.15
C GLU A 382 -14.13 11.91 10.07
N PHE A 383 -13.52 10.74 9.86
CA PHE A 383 -12.28 10.34 10.53
C PHE A 383 -11.45 9.39 9.66
N PRO A 384 -10.12 9.34 9.86
CA PRO A 384 -9.27 8.40 9.14
C PRO A 384 -9.50 6.96 9.60
N GLY A 385 -9.19 5.99 8.73
CA GLY A 385 -9.17 4.57 9.09
C GLY A 385 -7.91 3.88 8.58
N VAL A 386 -7.46 2.87 9.30
CA VAL A 386 -6.21 2.13 9.02
C VAL A 386 -6.25 1.32 7.71
N VAL A 387 -7.44 1.08 7.17
CA VAL A 387 -7.70 0.35 5.90
C VAL A 387 -8.52 1.22 4.92
N TRP A 388 -8.78 2.46 5.30
CA TRP A 388 -9.77 3.32 4.68
C TRP A 388 -9.17 4.69 4.42
N VAL A 389 -9.44 5.24 3.25
CA VAL A 389 -9.02 6.60 2.95
C VAL A 389 -9.69 7.56 3.93
N GLN A 390 -10.98 7.37 4.20
CA GLN A 390 -11.76 8.16 5.16
C GLN A 390 -13.07 7.41 5.47
N CYS A 391 -13.55 7.46 6.72
CA CYS A 391 -14.94 7.13 7.05
C CYS A 391 -15.69 8.43 7.35
N ALA A 392 -16.92 8.53 6.86
CA ALA A 392 -17.78 9.69 7.03
C ALA A 392 -19.19 9.26 7.46
N TYR A 393 -19.84 10.09 8.25
CA TYR A 393 -21.26 9.99 8.60
C TYR A 393 -21.98 11.24 8.14
N SER A 394 -23.10 11.06 7.45
CA SER A 394 -24.09 12.11 7.25
C SER A 394 -25.43 11.68 7.88
N PRO A 395 -26.08 12.54 8.68
CA PRO A 395 -27.43 12.28 9.15
C PRO A 395 -28.39 12.32 7.95
N ALA A 396 -29.61 11.82 8.15
CA ALA A 396 -30.65 12.09 7.16
C ALA A 396 -30.84 13.60 7.02
N MET A 397 -30.88 14.08 5.78
CA MET A 397 -31.32 15.45 5.52
C MET A 397 -32.75 15.53 6.03
N ALA A 398 -32.97 16.33 7.08
CA ALA A 398 -34.33 16.70 7.44
C ALA A 398 -34.89 17.39 6.19
N ALA A 399 -35.96 16.85 5.61
CA ALA A 399 -36.65 17.55 4.55
C ALA A 399 -37.09 18.88 5.15
N ALA A 400 -36.45 19.99 4.77
CA ALA A 400 -36.74 21.33 5.26
C ALA A 400 -38.24 21.50 5.46
N GLU A 401 -38.72 21.81 6.66
CA GLU A 401 -40.14 22.17 6.87
C GLU A 401 -40.38 23.53 6.19
N GLY A 402 -40.47 23.51 4.86
CA GLY A 402 -40.77 24.64 3.99
C GLY A 402 -41.91 24.22 3.06
N ASP A 403 -42.89 25.12 2.93
CA ASP A 403 -44.17 24.92 2.25
C ASP A 403 -44.05 24.15 0.94
N GLU A 404 -44.95 23.18 0.73
CA GLU A 404 -45.01 22.30 -0.45
C GLU A 404 -45.03 23.08 -1.80
N GLU A 405 -45.40 24.36 -1.77
CA GLU A 405 -45.47 25.26 -2.92
C GLU A 405 -44.09 25.70 -3.45
N GLU A 406 -43.06 25.81 -2.60
CA GLU A 406 -41.69 26.16 -3.02
C GLU A 406 -40.93 24.92 -3.55
N ARG A 407 -41.34 23.72 -3.11
CA ARG A 407 -40.83 22.44 -3.64
C ARG A 407 -41.30 22.15 -5.06
N ALA A 408 -42.56 22.47 -5.38
CA ALA A 408 -43.12 22.24 -6.72
C ALA A 408 -42.48 23.13 -7.80
N SER A 409 -41.89 24.26 -7.41
CA SER A 409 -41.25 25.21 -8.33
C SER A 409 -39.74 24.99 -8.50
N ALA A 410 -39.05 24.41 -7.51
CA ALA A 410 -37.64 24.02 -7.62
C ALA A 410 -37.41 22.62 -8.20
N ALA A 411 -38.40 21.72 -8.13
CA ALA A 411 -38.31 20.34 -8.62
C ALA A 411 -38.52 20.24 -10.14
N GLY A 412 -37.55 20.75 -10.90
CA GLY A 412 -37.30 20.29 -12.26
C GLY A 412 -36.79 18.85 -12.28
N GLY A 413 -37.67 17.88 -12.01
CA GLY A 413 -37.55 16.51 -12.52
C GLY A 413 -36.59 15.52 -11.84
N ALA A 414 -36.16 15.75 -10.60
CA ALA A 414 -35.53 14.70 -9.80
C ALA A 414 -36.23 14.59 -8.44
N GLU A 415 -36.86 13.45 -8.17
CA GLU A 415 -37.32 13.09 -6.83
C GLU A 415 -36.14 13.26 -5.86
N GLN A 416 -36.24 14.25 -4.98
CA GLN A 416 -35.29 14.46 -3.89
C GLN A 416 -35.58 13.37 -2.85
N GLU A 417 -35.03 12.19 -3.08
CA GLU A 417 -35.09 11.05 -2.17
C GLU A 417 -34.53 11.51 -0.82
N ILE A 418 -35.32 11.38 0.25
CA ILE A 418 -34.87 11.67 1.62
C ILE A 418 -33.71 10.72 1.90
N LEU A 419 -32.48 11.24 1.83
CA LEU A 419 -31.28 10.44 2.08
C LEU A 419 -31.34 9.97 3.54
N ALA A 420 -31.41 8.65 3.75
CA ALA A 420 -31.32 8.05 5.07
C ALA A 420 -29.96 8.35 5.73
N PRO A 421 -29.83 8.31 7.08
CA PRO A 421 -28.53 8.47 7.72
C PRO A 421 -27.59 7.37 7.19
N ALA A 422 -26.44 7.79 6.70
CA ALA A 422 -25.53 6.92 5.96
C ALA A 422 -24.12 7.01 6.52
N TRP A 423 -23.51 5.84 6.68
CA TRP A 423 -22.08 5.71 6.90
C TRP A 423 -21.42 5.45 5.55
N SER A 424 -20.44 6.27 5.17
CA SER A 424 -19.64 5.99 3.99
C SER A 424 -18.79 4.74 4.18
N CYS A 425 -18.43 4.40 5.43
CA CYS A 425 -17.83 3.12 5.78
C CYS A 425 -18.89 2.08 6.18
N GLU A 426 -19.26 1.19 5.26
CA GLU A 426 -20.09 0.02 5.60
C GLU A 426 -19.42 -0.83 6.69
N SER A 427 -20.16 -1.76 7.33
CA SER A 427 -19.59 -2.73 8.30
C SER A 427 -18.52 -3.65 7.70
N LYS A 428 -18.30 -3.54 6.39
CA LYS A 428 -17.18 -4.06 5.63
C LYS A 428 -16.51 -2.88 4.93
N PRO A 429 -15.18 -2.89 4.70
CA PRO A 429 -14.50 -2.01 3.74
C PRO A 429 -15.37 -1.65 2.52
N PRO A 430 -15.70 -0.36 2.29
CA PRO A 430 -15.66 0.11 0.93
C PRO A 430 -14.48 -0.35 0.15
N ARG A 431 -14.92 -0.90 -0.98
CA ARG A 431 -14.19 -1.07 -2.20
C ARG A 431 -13.75 0.32 -2.66
N LEU A 432 -12.70 0.85 -2.04
CA LEU A 432 -12.26 2.23 -2.19
C LEU A 432 -11.49 2.49 -3.50
N TRP A 433 -11.55 1.54 -4.45
CA TRP A 433 -10.92 1.59 -5.77
C TRP A 433 -11.70 0.69 -6.71
#